data_AF-A0A1V0M7F4-F1
#
_entry.id   AF-A0A1V0M7F4-F1
#
_cell.length_a   1.000
_cell.length_b   1.000
_cell.length_c   1.000
_cell.angle_alpha   90.00
_cell.angle_beta   90.00
_cell.angle_gamma   90.00
#
_symmetry.space_group_name_H-M   'P 1'
#
loop_
_entity.id
_entity.type
_entity.pdbx_description
1 polymer ?
#
loop_
_entity_poly.entity_id
_entity_poly.type
_entity_poly.pdbx_seq_one_letter_code
_entity_poly.pdbx_strand_id
1 'polypeptide(L)'
;MGGASIFRVKQGDPNVSVIIEALTNHGEYYAMGQTFVPDISNGDKRILIVDGEPMPYCLARIPAKGETRGNLAAGGRGEPRPLSETDLKIANAVAPTLKEKGLIFVGLDVIGDKLTEINVTSPTCIREIEAAFDISITGKLMDAIEEKVKNNK
;
A
#
# COMPACT_ATOMS: atom_id res chain seq x y z
N MET A 1 -0.51 -10.48 -8.94
CA MET A 1 0.44 -10.59 -7.79
C MET A 1 1.16 -9.26 -7.64
N GLY A 2 1.46 -8.84 -6.41
CA GLY A 2 2.16 -7.57 -6.18
C GLY A 2 3.57 -7.56 -6.77
N GLY A 3 3.98 -6.41 -7.32
CA GLY A 3 5.34 -6.22 -7.85
C GLY A 3 5.63 -6.87 -9.21
N ALA A 4 4.60 -7.15 -10.02
CA ALA A 4 4.77 -7.57 -11.40
C ALA A 4 5.24 -6.40 -12.28
N SER A 5 6.20 -6.65 -13.18
CA SER A 5 6.70 -5.67 -14.16
C SER A 5 7.13 -4.32 -13.56
N ILE A 6 7.75 -4.33 -12.37
CA ILE A 6 8.37 -3.14 -11.79
C ILE A 6 9.83 -3.06 -12.21
N PHE A 7 10.19 -2.00 -12.92
CA PHE A 7 11.55 -1.72 -13.36
C PHE A 7 12.08 -0.46 -12.70
N ARG A 8 13.35 -0.48 -12.28
CA ARG A 8 14.07 0.72 -11.83
C ARG A 8 15.04 1.17 -12.91
N VAL A 9 14.65 2.21 -13.64
CA VAL A 9 15.49 2.83 -14.66
C VAL A 9 16.40 3.89 -14.00
N LYS A 10 17.71 3.75 -14.15
CA LYS A 10 18.70 4.74 -13.66
C LYS A 10 19.13 5.66 -14.80
N GLN A 11 19.77 6.77 -14.43
CA GLN A 11 20.42 7.63 -15.42
C GLN A 11 21.45 6.81 -16.22
N GLY A 12 21.35 6.88 -17.55
CA GLY A 12 22.24 6.15 -18.46
C GLY A 12 21.92 4.66 -18.62
N ASP A 13 20.77 4.18 -18.14
CA ASP A 13 20.36 2.80 -18.34
C ASP A 13 20.14 2.52 -19.84
N PRO A 14 20.88 1.57 -20.45
CA PRO A 14 20.78 1.30 -21.89
C PRO A 14 19.44 0.66 -22.28
N ASN A 15 18.64 0.20 -21.31
CA ASN A 15 17.42 -0.55 -21.56
C ASN A 15 16.14 0.30 -21.50
N VAL A 16 16.23 1.63 -21.38
CA VAL A 16 15.04 2.50 -21.24
C VAL A 16 14.02 2.24 -22.34
N SER A 17 14.46 2.21 -23.60
CA SER A 17 13.57 2.01 -24.75
C SER A 17 12.85 0.67 -24.71
N VAL A 18 13.58 -0.43 -24.48
CA VAL A 18 12.99 -1.78 -24.45
C VAL A 18 12.08 -1.99 -23.23
N ILE A 19 12.37 -1.35 -22.09
CA ILE A 19 11.49 -1.38 -20.92
C ILE A 19 10.16 -0.68 -21.24
N ILE A 20 10.21 0.49 -21.89
CA ILE A 20 9.01 1.21 -22.29
C ILE A 20 8.18 0.39 -23.28
N GLU A 21 8.82 -0.19 -24.30
CA GLU A 21 8.16 -1.06 -25.28
C GLU A 21 7.50 -2.27 -24.61
N ALA A 22 8.20 -2.96 -23.70
CA ALA A 22 7.68 -4.11 -22.99
C ALA A 22 6.50 -3.75 -22.06
N LEU A 23 6.59 -2.64 -21.32
CA LEU A 23 5.53 -2.19 -20.41
C LEU A 23 4.28 -1.72 -21.15
N THR A 24 4.47 -1.05 -22.28
CA THR A 24 3.37 -0.48 -23.07
C THR A 24 2.85 -1.43 -24.14
N ASN A 25 3.41 -2.64 -24.28
CA ASN A 25 3.16 -3.52 -25.42
C ASN A 25 3.27 -2.75 -26.75
N HIS A 26 4.44 -2.16 -26.99
CA HIS A 26 4.72 -1.32 -28.17
C HIS A 26 3.71 -0.15 -28.36
N GLY A 27 3.23 0.43 -27.26
CA GLY A 27 2.32 1.58 -27.28
C GLY A 27 0.82 1.24 -27.26
N GLU A 28 0.45 -0.04 -27.20
CA GLU A 28 -0.95 -0.48 -27.11
C GLU A 28 -1.57 -0.35 -25.70
N TYR A 29 -0.73 -0.30 -24.67
CA TYR A 29 -1.13 -0.18 -23.27
C TYR A 29 -0.50 1.03 -22.58
N TYR A 30 -1.23 1.58 -21.61
CA TYR A 30 -0.69 2.60 -20.73
C TYR A 30 0.32 1.99 -19.74
N ALA A 31 1.34 2.76 -19.41
CA ALA A 31 2.28 2.46 -18.34
C ALA A 31 2.33 3.64 -17.34
N MET A 32 2.70 3.35 -16.09
CA MET A 32 2.90 4.36 -15.07
C MET A 32 4.39 4.58 -14.83
N GLY A 33 4.84 5.84 -14.95
CA GLY A 33 6.17 6.28 -14.54
C GLY A 33 6.08 7.07 -13.23
N GLN A 34 6.93 6.74 -12.26
CA GLN A 34 7.04 7.46 -10.99
C GLN A 34 8.52 7.69 -10.65
N THR A 35 8.81 8.79 -9.96
CA THR A 35 10.15 9.04 -9.42
C THR A 35 10.48 7.99 -8.37
N PHE A 36 11.68 7.40 -8.45
CA PHE A 36 12.16 6.45 -7.46
C PHE A 36 12.27 7.10 -6.07
N VAL A 37 11.72 6.45 -5.04
CA VAL A 37 11.75 6.92 -3.64
C VAL A 37 12.81 6.11 -2.86
N PRO A 38 13.98 6.71 -2.51
CA PRO A 38 15.07 5.98 -1.84
C PRO A 38 14.70 5.37 -0.48
N ASP A 39 13.71 5.95 0.19
CA ASP A 39 13.19 5.49 1.49
C ASP A 39 12.54 4.12 1.45
N ILE A 40 12.38 3.50 0.26
CA ILE A 40 11.98 2.09 0.14
C ILE A 40 12.89 1.14 0.94
N SER A 41 14.15 1.56 1.18
CA SER A 41 15.08 0.86 2.07
C SER A 41 14.57 0.75 3.53
N ASN A 42 13.75 1.71 3.98
CA ASN A 42 13.08 1.68 5.28
C ASN A 42 11.73 0.95 5.26
N GLY A 43 11.32 0.48 4.08
CA GLY A 43 10.12 -0.32 3.85
C GLY A 43 8.97 0.44 3.22
N ASP A 44 8.18 -0.31 2.46
CA ASP A 44 6.89 0.11 1.91
C ASP A 44 5.78 -0.20 2.92
N LYS A 45 5.26 0.84 3.57
CA LYS A 45 4.28 0.76 4.65
C LYS A 45 2.89 0.48 4.11
N ARG A 46 2.31 -0.66 4.52
CA ARG A 46 0.88 -0.97 4.38
C ARG A 46 0.11 -0.35 5.54
N ILE A 47 -0.63 0.71 5.28
CA ILE A 47 -1.55 1.35 6.23
C ILE A 47 -2.97 0.86 5.91
N LEU A 48 -3.68 0.30 6.89
CA LEU A 48 -5.06 -0.14 6.69
C LEU A 48 -6.03 0.95 7.13
N ILE A 49 -7.05 1.19 6.31
CA ILE A 49 -8.16 2.10 6.59
C ILE A 49 -9.43 1.26 6.72
N VAL A 50 -10.20 1.50 7.78
CA VAL A 50 -11.50 0.86 8.04
C VAL A 50 -12.57 1.94 8.13
N ASP A 51 -13.50 1.95 7.19
CA ASP A 51 -14.60 2.92 7.04
C ASP A 51 -14.17 4.40 7.19
N GLY A 52 -13.07 4.76 6.56
CA GLY A 52 -12.51 6.11 6.61
C GLY A 52 -11.70 6.41 7.88
N GLU A 53 -11.39 5.41 8.70
CA GLU A 53 -10.52 5.58 9.86
C GLU A 53 -9.20 4.82 9.68
N PRO A 54 -8.05 5.50 9.75
CA PRO A 54 -6.75 4.83 9.72
C PRO A 54 -6.55 3.94 10.96
N MET A 55 -6.06 2.72 10.76
CA MET A 55 -5.57 1.89 11.85
C MET A 55 -4.29 2.49 12.44
N PRO A 56 -4.07 2.41 13.77
CA PRO A 56 -2.95 3.09 14.43
C PRO A 56 -1.57 2.48 14.15
N TYR A 57 -1.54 1.32 13.48
CA TYR A 57 -0.32 0.59 13.12
C TYR A 57 -0.32 0.23 11.63
N CYS A 58 0.88 0.06 11.08
CA CYS A 58 1.12 -0.40 9.71
C CYS A 58 2.07 -1.60 9.70
N LEU A 59 2.20 -2.22 8.53
CA LEU A 59 3.27 -3.17 8.26
C LEU A 59 4.25 -2.55 7.26
N ALA A 60 5.46 -2.21 7.71
CA ALA A 60 6.54 -1.83 6.81
C ALA A 60 7.11 -3.08 6.12
N ARG A 61 7.05 -3.12 4.79
CA ARG A 61 7.53 -4.27 4.01
C ARG A 61 8.89 -3.92 3.39
N ILE A 62 9.94 -4.46 3.98
CA ILE A 62 11.33 -4.11 3.66
C ILE A 62 11.84 -5.07 2.57
N PRO A 63 12.36 -4.56 1.43
CA PRO A 63 12.90 -5.40 0.37
C PRO A 63 14.01 -6.33 0.85
N ALA A 64 14.11 -7.51 0.22
CA ALA A 64 15.25 -8.38 0.41
C ALA A 64 16.54 -7.77 -0.19
N LYS A 65 17.70 -8.24 0.26
CA LYS A 65 18.99 -7.74 -0.26
C LYS A 65 19.07 -7.99 -1.78
N GLY A 66 19.26 -6.92 -2.55
CA GLY A 66 19.36 -6.97 -4.01
C GLY A 66 18.01 -6.89 -4.74
N GLU A 67 16.89 -6.86 -4.01
CA GLU A 67 15.55 -6.68 -4.57
C GLU A 67 15.09 -5.22 -4.39
N THR A 68 14.35 -4.69 -5.36
CA THR A 68 13.82 -3.32 -5.29
C THR A 68 12.38 -3.30 -4.75
N ARG A 69 11.69 -4.43 -4.83
CA ARG A 69 10.29 -4.58 -4.41
C ARG A 69 10.20 -4.91 -2.92
N GLY A 70 9.36 -4.17 -2.19
CA GLY A 70 9.11 -4.40 -0.78
C GLY A 70 8.09 -5.52 -0.50
N ASN A 71 7.29 -5.93 -1.48
CA ASN A 71 6.15 -6.82 -1.26
C ASN A 71 6.57 -8.16 -0.60
N LEU A 72 5.76 -8.63 0.37
CA LEU A 72 5.99 -9.93 1.04
C LEU A 72 6.03 -11.10 0.05
N ALA A 73 5.21 -11.04 -1.01
CA ALA A 73 5.18 -12.05 -2.07
C ALA A 73 6.51 -12.15 -2.86
N ALA A 74 7.34 -11.10 -2.85
CA ALA A 74 8.66 -11.08 -3.46
C ALA A 74 9.79 -11.39 -2.46
N GLY A 75 9.45 -11.90 -1.26
CA GLY A 75 10.42 -12.22 -0.20
C GLY A 75 10.78 -11.06 0.73
N GLY A 76 10.01 -9.96 0.70
CA GLY A 76 10.18 -8.85 1.64
C GLY A 76 9.90 -9.26 3.08
N ARG A 77 10.58 -8.61 4.04
CA ARG A 77 10.35 -8.81 5.49
C ARG A 77 9.30 -7.80 5.99
N GLY A 78 8.25 -8.30 6.63
CA GLY A 78 7.27 -7.46 7.32
C GLY A 78 7.76 -7.01 8.70
N GLU A 79 7.61 -5.73 8.99
CA GLU A 79 7.92 -5.14 10.30
C GLU A 79 6.74 -4.26 10.76
N PRO A 80 5.98 -4.70 11.78
CA PRO A 80 4.87 -3.93 12.33
C PRO A 80 5.38 -2.67 13.03
N ARG A 81 4.73 -1.52 12.79
CA ARG A 81 5.12 -0.22 13.36
C ARG A 81 3.90 0.66 13.66
N PRO A 82 3.95 1.53 14.69
CA PRO A 82 2.98 2.63 14.83
C PRO A 82 3.02 3.55 13.61
N LEU A 83 1.88 4.17 13.29
CA LEU A 83 1.84 5.23 12.27
C LEU A 83 2.63 6.46 12.74
N SER A 84 3.46 7.01 11.86
CA SER A 84 4.08 8.32 12.08
C SER A 84 3.06 9.46 11.86
N GLU A 85 3.41 10.68 12.25
CA GLU A 85 2.60 11.86 11.94
C GLU A 85 2.38 12.04 10.43
N THR A 86 3.39 11.73 9.60
CA THR A 86 3.29 11.82 8.15
C THR A 86 2.33 10.77 7.60
N ASP A 87 2.36 9.55 8.15
CA ASP A 87 1.42 8.48 7.78
C ASP A 87 -0.02 8.88 8.07
N LEU A 88 -0.26 9.43 9.27
CA LEU A 88 -1.58 9.93 9.66
C LEU A 88 -2.04 11.08 8.76
N LYS A 89 -1.15 12.02 8.41
CA LYS A 89 -1.47 13.12 7.49
C LYS A 89 -1.91 12.61 6.13
N ILE A 90 -1.19 11.66 5.54
CA ILE A 90 -1.53 11.04 4.26
C ILE A 90 -2.87 10.30 4.36
N ALA A 91 -3.02 9.44 5.38
CA ALA A 91 -4.20 8.62 5.54
C ALA A 91 -5.46 9.47 5.75
N ASN A 92 -5.38 10.50 6.59
CA ASN A 92 -6.48 11.43 6.85
C ASN A 92 -6.84 12.30 5.65
N ALA A 93 -5.88 12.59 4.75
CA ALA A 93 -6.16 13.35 3.54
C ALA A 93 -7.03 12.57 2.54
N VAL A 94 -6.85 11.24 2.45
CA VAL A 94 -7.60 10.39 1.50
C VAL A 94 -8.86 9.77 2.11
N ALA A 95 -8.88 9.56 3.42
CA ALA A 95 -9.93 8.83 4.12
C ALA A 95 -11.37 9.35 3.88
N PRO A 96 -11.64 10.69 3.85
CA PRO A 96 -12.98 11.19 3.57
C PRO A 96 -13.51 10.72 2.21
N THR A 97 -12.68 10.75 1.17
CA THR A 97 -13.06 10.29 -0.17
C THR A 97 -13.27 8.79 -0.23
N LEU A 98 -12.47 8.00 0.50
CA LEU A 98 -12.67 6.55 0.59
C LEU A 98 -14.04 6.23 1.22
N LYS A 99 -14.39 6.93 2.30
CA LYS A 99 -15.68 6.78 2.99
C LYS A 99 -16.86 7.18 2.12
N GLU A 100 -16.76 8.33 1.43
CA GLU A 100 -17.77 8.82 0.49
C GLU A 100 -18.04 7.80 -0.63
N LYS A 101 -16.98 7.14 -1.14
CA LYS A 101 -17.09 6.12 -2.19
C LYS A 101 -17.53 4.74 -1.68
N GLY A 102 -17.78 4.58 -0.38
CA GLY A 102 -18.18 3.30 0.21
C GLY A 102 -17.05 2.27 0.24
N LEU A 103 -15.78 2.70 0.17
CA LEU A 103 -14.62 1.82 0.25
C LEU A 103 -14.33 1.50 1.72
N ILE A 104 -15.00 0.47 2.24
CA ILE A 104 -15.01 0.12 3.68
C ILE A 104 -13.64 -0.38 4.16
N PHE A 105 -12.92 -1.15 3.34
CA PHE A 105 -11.63 -1.72 3.72
C PHE A 105 -10.58 -1.45 2.64
N VAL A 106 -9.56 -0.66 2.98
CA VAL A 106 -8.57 -0.16 2.03
C VAL A 106 -7.17 -0.32 2.62
N GLY A 107 -6.21 -0.69 1.77
CA GLY A 107 -4.78 -0.65 2.09
C GLY A 107 -4.08 0.47 1.34
N LEU A 108 -3.47 1.42 2.04
CA LEU A 108 -2.58 2.41 1.45
C LEU A 108 -1.14 1.88 1.47
N ASP A 109 -0.43 2.09 0.38
CA ASP A 109 1.00 1.76 0.27
C ASP A 109 1.79 3.08 0.25
N VAL A 110 2.60 3.29 1.30
CA VAL A 110 3.34 4.53 1.57
C VAL A 110 4.83 4.25 1.69
N ILE A 111 5.64 4.94 0.90
CA ILE A 111 7.10 4.89 0.98
C ILE A 111 7.61 6.26 1.43
N GLY A 112 8.35 6.30 2.54
CA GLY A 112 8.77 7.56 3.16
C GLY A 112 7.57 8.44 3.49
N ASP A 113 7.47 9.57 2.78
CA ASP A 113 6.42 10.59 2.85
C ASP A 113 5.46 10.58 1.64
N LYS A 114 5.47 9.54 0.80
CA LYS A 114 4.71 9.50 -0.46
C LYS A 114 3.70 8.36 -0.47
N LEU A 115 2.46 8.68 -0.78
CA LEU A 115 1.45 7.69 -1.15
C LEU A 115 1.74 7.18 -2.56
N THR A 116 1.88 5.87 -2.72
CA THR A 116 2.26 5.24 -3.99
C THR A 116 1.11 4.46 -4.64
N GLU A 117 0.27 3.81 -3.84
CA GLU A 117 -0.86 3.01 -4.32
C GLU A 117 -2.00 2.98 -3.28
N ILE A 118 -3.25 2.80 -3.77
CA ILE A 118 -4.45 2.58 -2.96
C ILE A 118 -5.08 1.24 -3.36
N ASN A 119 -4.98 0.25 -2.48
CA ASN A 119 -5.51 -1.10 -2.66
C ASN A 119 -6.94 -1.24 -2.13
N VAL A 120 -7.90 -1.45 -3.02
CA VAL A 120 -9.35 -1.46 -2.69
C VAL A 120 -10.03 -2.82 -2.89
N THR A 121 -9.32 -3.81 -3.43
CA THR A 121 -9.92 -5.10 -3.80
C THR A 121 -9.75 -6.17 -2.71
N SER A 122 -8.50 -6.50 -2.38
CA SER A 122 -8.17 -7.48 -1.35
C SER A 122 -6.89 -7.08 -0.61
N PRO A 123 -6.89 -5.95 0.13
CA PRO A 123 -5.74 -5.56 0.93
C PRO A 123 -5.47 -6.60 2.04
N THR A 124 -4.20 -6.92 2.24
CA THR A 124 -3.70 -7.91 3.23
C THR A 124 -2.89 -7.20 4.34
N CYS A 125 -2.15 -7.96 5.14
CA CYS A 125 -1.31 -7.55 6.29
C CYS A 125 -2.02 -7.45 7.64
N ILE A 126 -3.28 -7.90 7.75
CA ILE A 126 -4.01 -7.92 9.03
C ILE A 126 -3.28 -8.79 10.06
N ARG A 127 -2.92 -10.02 9.67
CA ARG A 127 -2.40 -11.04 10.59
C ARG A 127 -1.10 -10.60 11.25
N GLU A 128 -0.19 -10.04 10.46
CA GLU A 128 1.13 -9.61 10.91
C GLU A 128 1.03 -8.43 11.88
N ILE A 129 0.07 -7.52 11.66
CA ILE A 129 -0.16 -6.39 12.55
C ILE A 129 -0.82 -6.85 13.86
N GLU A 130 -1.91 -7.63 13.78
CA GLU A 130 -2.60 -8.17 14.96
C GLU A 130 -1.73 -9.12 15.79
N ALA A 131 -0.74 -9.79 15.19
CA ALA A 131 0.22 -10.61 15.92
C ALA A 131 1.21 -9.80 16.78
N ALA A 132 1.44 -8.52 16.43
CA ALA A 132 2.42 -7.67 17.09
C ALA A 132 1.81 -6.64 18.04
N PHE A 133 0.55 -6.28 17.86
CA PHE A 133 -0.15 -5.29 18.68
C PHE A 133 -1.49 -5.83 19.17
N ASP A 134 -1.87 -5.46 20.39
CA ASP A 134 -3.17 -5.80 20.96
C ASP A 134 -4.28 -4.93 20.33
N ILE A 135 -4.70 -5.32 19.13
CA ILE A 135 -5.77 -4.68 18.35
C ILE A 135 -6.57 -5.75 17.60
N SER A 136 -7.80 -5.40 17.22
CA SER A 136 -8.62 -6.20 16.31
C SER A 136 -9.04 -5.38 15.10
N ILE A 137 -8.31 -5.52 14.00
CA ILE A 137 -8.64 -4.89 12.71
C ILE A 137 -9.88 -5.57 12.14
N THR A 138 -9.96 -6.89 12.27
CA THR A 138 -11.14 -7.66 11.85
C THR A 138 -12.39 -7.28 12.63
N GLY A 139 -12.28 -7.09 13.94
CA GLY A 139 -13.38 -6.61 14.78
C GLY A 139 -13.88 -5.24 14.30
N LYS A 140 -12.98 -4.26 14.15
CA LYS A 140 -13.33 -2.94 13.65
C LYS A 140 -14.01 -2.97 12.27
N LEU A 141 -13.55 -3.88 11.38
CA LEU A 141 -14.17 -4.05 10.08
C LEU A 141 -15.59 -4.62 10.19
N MET A 142 -15.82 -5.59 11.07
CA MET A 142 -17.16 -6.14 11.29
C MET A 142 -18.08 -5.10 11.92
N ASP A 143 -17.61 -4.32 12.89
CA ASP A 143 -18.37 -3.21 13.50
C ASP A 143 -18.84 -2.21 12.42
N ALA A 144 -17.94 -1.79 11.54
CA ALA A 144 -18.26 -0.89 10.44
C ALA A 144 -19.29 -1.49 9.45
N ILE A 145 -19.21 -2.79 9.19
CA ILE A 145 -20.19 -3.50 8.35
C ILE A 145 -21.55 -3.53 9.05
N GLU A 146 -21.60 -3.86 10.33
CA GLU A 146 -22.84 -3.89 11.11
C GLU A 146 -23.55 -2.54 11.13
N GLU A 147 -22.81 -1.45 11.36
CA GLU A 147 -23.34 -0.09 11.35
C GLU A 147 -23.96 0.26 10.00
N LYS A 148 -23.27 -0.05 8.90
CA LYS A 148 -23.80 0.20 7.55
C LYS A 148 -25.04 -0.62 7.24
N VAL A 149 -25.08 -1.88 7.66
CA VAL A 149 -26.27 -2.73 7.48
C VAL A 149 -27.46 -2.22 8.29
N LYS A 150 -27.23 -1.69 9.50
CA LYS A 150 -28.27 -1.06 10.33
C LYS A 150 -28.79 0.24 9.71
N ASN A 151 -27.91 1.07 9.14
CA ASN A 151 -28.25 2.38 8.57
C ASN A 151 -28.81 2.32 7.13
N ASN A 152 -28.69 1.18 6.44
CA ASN A 152 -29.27 0.95 5.11
C ASN A 152 -30.68 0.31 5.16
N LYS A 153 -31.27 0.17 6.35
CA LYS A 153 -32.69 -0.17 6.54
C LYS A 153 -33.51 1.10 6.70
#